data_AF-A0A7T4PJG5-F1
#
_entry.id   AF-A0A7T4PJG5-F1
#
_cell.length_a   1.000
_cell.length_b   1.000
_cell.length_c   1.000
_cell.angle_alpha   90.00
_cell.angle_beta   90.00
_cell.angle_gamma   90.00
#
_symmetry.space_group_name_H-M   'P 1'
#
loop_
_entity.id
_entity.type
_entity.pdbx_description
1 polymer ?
#
loop_
_entity_poly.entity_id
_entity_poly.type
_entity_poly.pdbx_seq_one_letter_code
_entity_poly.pdbx_strand_id
1 'polypeptide(L)'
;MAATRKPEGNADTAAEAVRKFNHATLPNARSRSGSLHYPGQAYSSVAAFKRMAQNLPQSFEQTSGFLTRLHLDGTLTADYGTVADHVSEAEAALAEVSRCADMLADALNRAHSALSPIGYSGEIED
;
A
#
# COMPACT_ATOMS: atom_id res chain seq x y z
N MET A 1 28.02 -9.00 4.91
CA MET A 1 27.01 -8.11 5.52
C MET A 1 26.06 -7.67 4.44
N ALA A 2 24.77 -8.01 4.53
CA ALA A 2 23.77 -7.48 3.61
C ALA A 2 23.70 -5.97 3.83
N ALA A 3 23.86 -5.16 2.77
CA ALA A 3 23.68 -3.72 2.88
C ALA A 3 22.28 -3.46 3.41
N THR A 4 22.17 -2.84 4.59
CA THR A 4 20.90 -2.40 5.16
C THR A 4 20.27 -1.46 4.13
N ARG A 5 19.22 -1.92 3.43
CA ARG A 5 18.45 -1.05 2.55
C ARG A 5 17.94 0.10 3.41
N LYS A 6 18.13 1.33 2.93
CA LYS A 6 17.56 2.50 3.58
C LYS A 6 16.03 2.34 3.65
N PRO A 7 15.37 2.76 4.74
CA PRO A 7 13.94 2.50 4.97
C PRO A 7 13.04 2.90 3.79
N GLU A 8 13.33 4.02 3.13
CA GLU A 8 12.62 4.51 1.95
C GLU A 8 12.67 3.52 0.77
N GLY A 9 13.77 2.78 0.62
CA GLY A 9 13.91 1.78 -0.43
C GLY A 9 12.94 0.60 -0.30
N ASN A 10 12.36 0.38 0.89
CA ASN A 10 11.30 -0.61 1.08
C ASN A 10 9.96 -0.12 0.53
N ALA A 11 9.63 1.16 0.73
CA ALA A 11 8.42 1.76 0.15
C ALA A 11 8.48 1.75 -1.38
N ASP A 12 9.62 2.11 -1.96
CA ASP A 12 9.85 2.01 -3.42
C ASP A 12 9.71 0.56 -3.92
N THR A 13 10.27 -0.41 -3.20
CA THR A 13 10.15 -1.82 -3.55
C THR A 13 8.69 -2.29 -3.55
N ALA A 14 7.88 -1.83 -2.58
CA ALA A 14 6.46 -2.13 -2.52
C ALA A 14 5.69 -1.51 -3.69
N ALA A 15 5.96 -0.24 -4.01
CA ALA A 15 5.36 0.43 -5.17
C ALA A 15 5.68 -0.28 -6.48
N GLU A 16 6.93 -0.69 -6.67
CA GLU A 16 7.36 -1.47 -7.84
C GLU A 16 6.72 -2.87 -7.90
N ALA A 17 6.50 -3.52 -6.75
CA ALA A 17 5.78 -4.78 -6.71
C ALA A 17 4.32 -4.63 -7.16
N VAL A 18 3.64 -3.57 -6.71
CA VAL A 18 2.28 -3.23 -7.18
C VAL A 18 2.27 -2.94 -8.68
N ARG A 19 3.24 -2.17 -9.19
CA ARG A 19 3.37 -1.90 -10.62
C ARG A 19 3.53 -3.18 -11.44
N LYS A 20 4.38 -4.11 -10.99
CA LYS A 20 4.58 -5.42 -11.64
C LYS A 20 3.32 -6.28 -11.60
N PHE A 21 2.61 -6.30 -10.47
CA PHE A 21 1.32 -6.97 -10.37
C PHE A 21 0.31 -6.39 -11.37
N ASN A 22 0.17 -5.07 -11.42
CA ASN A 22 -0.74 -4.41 -12.35
C ASN A 22 -0.39 -4.78 -13.80
N HIS A 23 0.89 -4.73 -14.17
CA HIS A 23 1.33 -5.12 -15.51
C HIS A 23 1.04 -6.59 -15.83
N ALA A 24 1.26 -7.51 -14.88
CA ALA A 24 0.99 -8.93 -15.08
C ALA A 24 -0.51 -9.24 -15.22
N THR A 25 -1.38 -8.42 -14.62
CA THR A 25 -2.83 -8.62 -14.63
C THR A 25 -3.55 -7.83 -15.74
N LEU A 26 -2.81 -7.08 -16.57
CA LEU A 26 -3.37 -6.45 -17.75
C LEU A 26 -3.81 -7.51 -18.78
N PRO A 27 -5.03 -7.40 -19.32
CA PRO A 27 -5.45 -8.17 -20.49
C PRO A 27 -4.48 -7.94 -21.65
N ASN A 28 -4.21 -9.00 -22.41
CA ASN A 28 -3.39 -8.93 -23.61
C ASN A 28 -3.97 -9.81 -24.72
N ALA A 29 -3.33 -9.82 -25.90
CA ALA A 29 -3.80 -10.55 -27.07
C ALA A 29 -3.97 -12.07 -26.85
N ARG A 30 -3.33 -12.64 -25.82
CA ARG A 30 -3.37 -14.08 -25.50
C ARG A 30 -4.24 -14.42 -24.30
N SER A 31 -4.54 -13.47 -23.42
CA SER A 31 -5.39 -13.70 -22.24
C SER A 31 -6.22 -12.48 -21.88
N ARG A 32 -7.53 -12.70 -21.71
CA ARG A 32 -8.47 -11.66 -21.27
C ARG A 32 -8.31 -11.29 -19.78
N SER A 33 -7.62 -12.12 -19.00
CA SER A 33 -7.38 -11.91 -17.57
C SER A 33 -5.88 -11.72 -17.23
N GLY A 34 -5.02 -11.58 -18.24
CA GLY A 34 -3.58 -11.52 -18.04
C GLY A 34 -3.06 -12.79 -17.37
N SER A 35 -2.35 -12.64 -16.25
CA SER A 35 -1.85 -13.76 -15.43
C SER A 35 -2.82 -14.24 -14.34
N LEU A 36 -4.04 -13.69 -14.25
CA LEU A 36 -5.08 -14.18 -13.33
C LEU A 36 -5.98 -15.20 -14.04
N HIS A 37 -5.55 -16.45 -14.03
CA HIS A 37 -6.28 -17.58 -14.64
C HIS A 37 -7.40 -18.10 -13.74
N TYR A 38 -7.30 -17.95 -12.42
CA TYR A 38 -8.25 -18.53 -11.45
C TYR A 38 -8.72 -17.55 -10.38
N PRO A 39 -9.98 -17.66 -9.90
CA PRO A 39 -10.51 -16.86 -8.79
C PRO A 39 -9.64 -16.95 -7.51
N GLY A 40 -9.02 -18.12 -7.26
CA GLY A 40 -8.10 -18.30 -6.12
C GLY A 40 -6.88 -17.38 -6.15
N GLN A 41 -6.41 -16.97 -7.34
CA GLN A 41 -5.33 -16.00 -7.47
C GLN A 41 -5.80 -14.60 -7.07
N ALA A 42 -6.99 -14.19 -7.53
CA ALA A 42 -7.61 -12.93 -7.09
C ALA A 42 -7.84 -12.92 -5.57
N TYR A 43 -8.36 -14.02 -5.00
CA TYR A 43 -8.52 -14.19 -3.55
C TYR A 43 -7.21 -13.95 -2.80
N SER A 44 -6.12 -14.58 -3.25
CA SER A 44 -4.80 -14.47 -2.65
C SER A 44 -4.21 -13.05 -2.78
N SER A 45 -4.35 -12.43 -3.96
CA SER A 45 -3.89 -11.05 -4.21
C SER A 45 -4.63 -10.04 -3.33
N VAL A 46 -5.95 -10.15 -3.20
CA VAL A 46 -6.74 -9.28 -2.31
C VAL A 46 -6.34 -9.48 -0.85
N ALA A 47 -6.02 -10.72 -0.43
CA ALA A 47 -5.48 -10.96 0.91
C ALA A 47 -4.14 -10.24 1.14
N ALA A 48 -3.25 -10.25 0.14
CA ALA A 48 -1.96 -9.58 0.22
C ALA A 48 -2.14 -8.05 0.30
N PHE A 49 -3.00 -7.46 -0.53
CA PHE A 49 -3.32 -6.04 -0.46
C PHE A 49 -3.93 -5.64 0.87
N LYS A 50 -4.80 -6.48 1.44
CA LYS A 50 -5.36 -6.25 2.78
C LYS A 50 -4.25 -6.15 3.81
N ARG A 51 -3.31 -7.09 3.82
CA ARG A 51 -2.16 -7.06 4.73
C ARG A 51 -1.31 -5.81 4.53
N MET A 52 -1.07 -5.39 3.29
CA MET A 52 -0.36 -4.13 3.02
C MET A 52 -1.11 -2.95 3.65
N ALA A 53 -2.41 -2.81 3.37
CA ALA A 53 -3.24 -1.74 3.91
C ALA A 53 -3.22 -1.71 5.45
N GLN A 54 -3.29 -2.87 6.11
CA GLN A 54 -3.24 -2.99 7.58
C GLN A 54 -1.92 -2.52 8.20
N ASN A 55 -0.81 -2.51 7.45
CA ASN A 55 0.50 -2.09 7.96
C ASN A 55 0.82 -0.62 7.66
N LEU A 56 0.09 0.02 6.74
CA LEU A 56 0.33 1.41 6.37
C LEU A 56 0.13 2.41 7.53
N PRO A 57 -0.91 2.30 8.39
CA PRO A 57 -1.11 3.24 9.50
C PRO A 57 0.11 3.37 10.41
N GLN A 58 0.75 2.25 10.75
CA GLN A 58 1.96 2.24 11.57
C GLN A 58 3.11 2.99 10.89
N SER A 59 3.26 2.85 9.56
CA SER A 59 4.30 3.55 8.82
C SER A 59 4.06 5.06 8.83
N PHE A 60 2.81 5.50 8.67
CA PHE A 60 2.43 6.92 8.72
C PHE A 60 2.60 7.52 10.11
N GLU A 61 2.23 6.80 11.16
CA GLU A 61 2.45 7.21 12.55
C GLU A 61 3.95 7.38 12.85
N GLN A 62 4.79 6.44 12.40
CA GLN A 62 6.23 6.52 12.56
C GLN A 62 6.84 7.71 11.80
N THR A 63 6.37 7.99 10.58
CA THR A 63 6.78 9.18 9.82
C THR A 63 6.36 10.47 10.54
N SER A 64 5.12 10.54 11.02
CA SER A 64 4.60 11.68 11.78
C SER A 64 5.47 11.95 13.02
N GLY A 65 5.69 10.94 13.85
CA GLY A 65 6.50 11.07 15.07
C GLY A 65 7.99 11.33 14.80
N PHE A 66 8.50 11.00 13.61
CA PHE A 66 9.83 11.45 13.19
C PHE A 66 9.87 12.95 12.90
N LEU A 67 8.89 13.47 12.15
CA LEU A 67 8.79 14.91 11.85
C LEU A 67 8.60 15.74 13.12
N THR A 68 7.71 15.31 14.03
CA THR A 68 7.48 15.97 15.32
C THR A 68 8.78 16.10 16.11
N ARG A 69 9.60 15.04 16.17
CA ARG A 69 10.89 15.08 16.89
C ARG A 69 11.86 16.07 16.27
N LEU A 70 12.03 16.06 14.94
CA LEU A 70 12.91 17.01 14.28
C LEU A 70 12.45 18.47 14.46
N HIS A 71 11.13 18.71 14.48
CA HIS A 71 10.55 20.02 14.76
C HIS A 71 10.88 20.49 16.18
N LEU A 72 10.66 19.64 17.19
CA LEU A 72 10.94 19.94 18.60
C LEU A 72 12.44 20.19 18.85
N ASP A 73 13.31 19.48 18.12
CA ASP A 73 14.75 19.66 18.18
C ASP A 73 15.22 20.94 17.45
N GLY A 74 14.34 21.66 16.75
CA GLY A 74 14.67 22.88 16.01
C GLY A 74 15.57 22.64 14.79
N THR A 75 15.57 21.41 14.26
CA THR A 75 16.47 20.97 13.17
C THR A 75 15.87 21.10 11.78
N LEU A 76 14.60 21.47 11.68
CA LEU A 76 13.89 21.67 10.42
C LEU A 76 13.99 23.13 9.95
N THR A 77 14.07 23.31 8.64
CA THR A 77 13.95 24.60 7.96
C THR A 77 12.87 24.51 6.89
N ALA A 78 12.26 25.64 6.54
CA ALA A 78 11.28 25.73 5.47
C ALA A 78 11.72 26.77 4.44
N ASP A 79 11.60 26.43 3.15
CA ASP A 79 11.92 27.36 2.05
C ASP A 79 10.92 28.52 1.96
N TYR A 80 9.70 28.32 2.47
CA TYR A 80 8.63 29.31 2.58
C TYR A 80 7.68 28.94 3.72
N GLY A 81 6.87 29.89 4.21
CA GLY A 81 5.96 29.66 5.33
C GLY A 81 6.71 29.38 6.64
N THR A 82 6.01 28.82 7.64
CA THR A 82 6.65 28.40 8.89
C THR A 82 6.81 26.88 8.95
N VAL A 83 7.89 26.42 9.57
CA VAL A 83 8.11 24.98 9.82
C VAL A 83 6.93 24.37 10.59
N ALA A 84 6.37 25.11 11.55
CA ALA A 84 5.26 24.65 12.36
C ALA A 84 4.01 24.39 11.52
N ASP A 85 3.68 25.28 10.58
CA ASP A 85 2.53 25.10 9.69
C ASP A 85 2.71 23.85 8.80
N HIS A 86 3.90 23.70 8.19
CA HIS A 86 4.19 22.55 7.32
C HIS A 86 4.18 21.21 8.08
N VAL A 87 4.74 21.18 9.29
CA VAL A 87 4.71 19.98 10.13
C VAL A 87 3.28 19.66 10.52
N SER A 88 2.49 20.65 10.95
CA SER A 88 1.09 20.45 11.31
C SER A 88 0.26 19.93 10.13
N GLU A 89 0.47 20.47 8.93
CA GLU A 89 -0.20 20.00 7.72
C GLU A 89 0.20 18.57 7.36
N ALA A 90 1.49 18.23 7.43
CA ALA A 90 1.97 16.87 7.19
C ALA A 90 1.40 15.86 8.20
N GLU A 91 1.35 16.21 9.48
CA GLU A 91 0.75 15.38 10.53
C GLU A 91 -0.75 15.16 10.30
N ALA A 92 -1.48 16.22 9.94
CA ALA A 92 -2.91 16.13 9.63
C ALA A 92 -3.17 15.21 8.41
N ALA A 93 -2.37 15.36 7.35
CA ALA A 93 -2.45 14.53 6.15
C ALA A 93 -2.09 13.07 6.45
N LEU A 94 -1.04 12.81 7.24
CA LEU A 94 -0.65 11.45 7.67
C LEU A 94 -1.75 10.79 8.51
N ALA A 95 -2.38 11.54 9.41
CA ALA A 95 -3.52 11.03 10.18
C ALA A 95 -4.73 10.72 9.28
N GLU A 96 -4.96 11.52 8.23
CA GLU A 96 -6.01 11.25 7.25
C GLU A 96 -5.74 9.98 6.44
N VAL A 97 -4.53 9.80 5.90
CA VAL A 97 -4.21 8.61 5.12
C VAL A 97 -4.20 7.34 5.97
N SER A 98 -3.90 7.42 7.27
CA SER A 98 -4.08 6.29 8.21
C SER A 98 -5.54 5.84 8.26
N ARG A 99 -6.49 6.77 8.41
CA ARG A 99 -7.93 6.43 8.39
C ARG A 99 -8.35 5.84 7.04
N CYS A 100 -7.85 6.38 5.93
CA CYS A 100 -8.10 5.83 4.60
C CYS A 100 -7.54 4.42 4.43
N ALA A 101 -6.37 4.13 5.01
CA ALA A 101 -5.77 2.79 4.98
C ALA A 101 -6.60 1.77 5.79
N ASP A 102 -7.15 2.16 6.94
CA ASP A 102 -8.08 1.31 7.70
C ASP A 102 -9.35 1.02 6.90
N MET A 103 -9.96 2.04 6.29
CA MET A 103 -11.13 1.88 5.42
C MET A 103 -10.84 0.97 4.21
N LEU A 104 -9.64 1.08 3.63
CA LEU A 104 -9.18 0.22 2.55
C LEU A 104 -9.01 -1.22 3.03
N ALA A 105 -8.41 -1.45 4.20
CA ALA A 105 -8.25 -2.77 4.78
C ALA A 105 -9.61 -3.45 5.02
N ASP A 106 -10.59 -2.71 5.52
CA ASP A 106 -11.96 -3.20 5.72
C ASP A 106 -12.64 -3.56 4.40
N ALA A 107 -12.51 -2.70 3.39
CA ALA A 107 -13.04 -2.96 2.05
C ALA A 107 -12.41 -4.20 1.42
N LEU A 108 -11.09 -4.35 1.54
CA LEU A 108 -10.35 -5.53 1.06
C LEU A 108 -10.74 -6.78 1.84
N ASN A 109 -11.03 -6.67 3.15
CA ASN A 109 -11.53 -7.79 3.93
C ASN A 109 -12.89 -8.28 3.43
N ARG A 110 -13.83 -7.36 3.17
CA ARG A 110 -15.14 -7.69 2.58
C ARG A 110 -14.98 -8.33 1.20
N ALA A 111 -14.12 -7.79 0.35
CA ALA A 111 -13.82 -8.36 -0.96
C ALA A 111 -13.22 -9.77 -0.84
N HIS A 112 -12.26 -9.97 0.07
CA HIS A 112 -11.65 -11.27 0.32
C HIS A 112 -12.67 -12.32 0.76
N SER A 113 -13.57 -11.96 1.69
CA SER A 113 -14.66 -12.83 2.12
C SER A 113 -15.63 -13.15 0.98
N ALA A 114 -15.99 -12.17 0.14
CA ALA A 114 -16.88 -12.36 -1.01
C ALA A 114 -16.25 -13.22 -2.12
N LEU A 115 -14.92 -13.23 -2.24
CA LEU A 115 -14.19 -14.11 -3.15
C LEU A 115 -14.10 -15.55 -2.66
N SER A 116 -14.20 -15.79 -1.35
CA SER A 116 -14.02 -17.13 -0.75
C SER A 116 -14.93 -18.23 -1.34
N PRO A 117 -16.23 -18.00 -1.63
CA PRO A 117 -17.10 -19.04 -2.20
C PRO A 117 -17.02 -19.14 -3.73
N ILE A 118 -16.22 -18.31 -4.41
CA ILE A 118 -16.18 -18.29 -5.87
C ILE A 118 -15.29 -19.42 -6.40
N GLY A 119 -15.94 -20.41 -7.02
CA GLY A 119 -15.27 -21.47 -7.81
C GLY A 119 -15.10 -21.07 -9.27
N TYR A 120 -14.24 -21.81 -9.99
CA TYR A 120 -14.09 -21.71 -11.44
C TYR A 120 -14.70 -22.94 -12.11
N SER A 121 -15.58 -22.73 -13.09
CA SER A 121 -16.26 -23.80 -13.83
C SER A 121 -16.01 -23.75 -15.35
N GLY A 122 -15.07 -22.89 -15.79
CA GLY A 122 -14.67 -22.80 -17.19
C GLY A 122 -13.60 -23.83 -17.55
N GLU A 123 -13.27 -23.91 -18.84
CA GLU A 123 -12.11 -24.67 -19.30
C GLU A 123 -10.82 -24.03 -18.77
N ILE A 124 -9.84 -24.86 -18.44
CA ILE A 124 -8.51 -24.39 -18.04
C ILE A 124 -7.83 -23.83 -19.28
N GLU A 125 -7.55 -22.53 -19.31
CA GLU A 125 -6.66 -21.94 -20.31
C GLU A 125 -5.22 -22.39 -19.97
N ASP A 126 -4.62 -23.21 -20.84
CA ASP A 126 -3.21 -23.65 -20.79
C ASP A 126 -2.22 -22.50 -21.10
#